data_AF-A0AAN8YYS3-F1
#
_entry.id   AF-A0AAN8YYS3-F1
#
_cell.length_a   1.000
_cell.length_b   1.000
_cell.length_c   1.000
_cell.angle_alpha   90.00
_cell.angle_beta   90.00
_cell.angle_gamma   90.00
#
_symmetry.space_group_name_H-M   'P 1'
#
loop_
_entity.id
_entity.type
_entity.pdbx_description
1 polymer ?
#
loop_
_entity_poly.entity_id
_entity_poly.type
_entity_poly.pdbx_seq_one_letter_code
_entity_poly.pdbx_strand_id
1 'polypeptide(L)'
;MDIRAALNRRREALKLLAMYDDVPPNGGWPILMEASSHYGVDVEGIEINGQVLPIDPKVFKSSRYRGAIFDSGSTFVSLIDDAYVPFARNVKSALSHLVPVSDLEGDLCYESSTRAGL
;
A
#
# COMPACT_ATOMS: atom_id res chain seq x y z
N MET A 1 -20.82 4.43 -14.74
CA MET A 1 -19.77 5.07 -13.91
C MET A 1 -18.47 4.92 -14.67
N ASP A 2 -17.88 6.02 -15.13
CA ASP A 2 -16.74 6.03 -16.06
C ASP A 2 -15.41 5.99 -15.27
N ILE A 3 -14.63 4.94 -15.46
CA ILE A 3 -13.32 4.73 -14.80
C ILE A 3 -12.35 5.89 -15.13
N ARG A 4 -12.47 6.51 -16.32
CA ARG A 4 -11.67 7.68 -16.70
C ARG A 4 -12.02 8.92 -15.87
N ALA A 5 -13.28 9.06 -15.48
CA ALA A 5 -13.74 10.18 -14.65
C ALA A 5 -13.35 10.04 -13.17
N ALA A 6 -13.03 8.82 -12.72
CA ALA A 6 -12.49 8.55 -11.38
C ALA A 6 -10.99 8.87 -11.30
N LEU A 7 -10.24 8.60 -12.36
CA LEU A 7 -8.79 8.86 -12.41
C LEU A 7 -8.42 10.34 -12.59
N ASN A 8 -9.31 11.15 -13.20
CA ASN A 8 -8.98 12.53 -13.59
C ASN A 8 -9.50 13.64 -12.65
N ARG A 9 -10.11 13.32 -11.50
CA ARG A 9 -10.79 14.34 -10.68
C ARG A 9 -10.11 14.82 -9.41
N ARG A 10 -8.94 14.32 -9.00
CA ARG A 10 -8.10 14.97 -7.97
C ARG A 10 -6.62 14.68 -8.20
N ARG A 11 -5.87 15.65 -8.72
CA ARG A 11 -4.39 15.69 -8.58
C ARG A 11 -3.99 16.18 -7.18
N GLU A 12 -4.73 15.74 -6.18
CA GLU A 12 -4.45 15.88 -4.75
C GLU A 12 -4.86 14.56 -4.09
N ALA A 13 -4.33 13.45 -4.58
CA ALA A 13 -4.19 12.30 -3.72
C ALA A 13 -2.98 12.62 -2.84
N LEU A 14 -3.23 13.10 -1.62
CA LEU A 14 -2.27 13.04 -0.54
C LEU A 14 -1.91 11.54 -0.41
N LYS A 15 -0.84 11.13 -1.06
CA LYS A 15 -0.28 9.77 -1.05
C LYS A 15 0.76 9.71 0.08
N LEU A 16 1.00 8.64 0.83
CA LEU A 16 0.35 7.35 1.05
C LEU A 16 1.10 6.71 2.26
N LEU A 17 0.52 5.66 2.82
CA LEU A 17 1.03 4.89 3.95
C LEU A 17 2.37 4.19 3.63
N ALA A 18 3.39 4.31 4.48
CA ALA A 18 4.52 3.37 4.48
C ALA A 18 4.52 2.57 5.78
N MET A 19 4.54 1.24 5.66
CA MET A 19 4.64 0.31 6.79
C MET A 19 6.05 -0.23 6.90
N TYR A 20 6.57 -0.29 8.12
CA TYR A 20 7.90 -0.83 8.42
C TYR A 20 7.82 -1.89 9.51
N ASP A 21 8.80 -2.80 9.53
CA ASP A 21 9.04 -3.75 10.61
C ASP A 21 10.56 -3.87 10.80
N ASP A 22 11.13 -3.01 11.63
CA ASP A 22 12.58 -2.96 11.84
C ASP A 22 12.94 -3.69 13.13
N VAL A 23 13.08 -5.02 13.07
CA VAL A 23 13.59 -5.82 14.19
C VAL A 23 15.12 -5.86 14.08
N PRO A 24 15.89 -5.08 14.87
CA PRO A 24 17.34 -5.10 14.76
C PRO A 24 17.88 -6.48 15.20
N PRO A 25 18.86 -7.04 14.48
CA PRO A 25 19.33 -8.41 14.68
C PRO A 25 19.92 -8.70 16.07
N ASN A 26 20.21 -7.68 16.89
CA ASN A 26 20.89 -7.85 18.19
C ASN A 26 20.29 -7.02 19.36
N GLY A 27 19.01 -6.62 19.29
CA GLY A 27 18.29 -6.13 20.48
C GLY A 27 18.82 -4.87 21.17
N GLY A 28 19.55 -4.00 20.47
CA GLY A 28 20.04 -2.74 21.06
C GLY A 28 20.09 -1.59 20.07
N TRP A 29 19.21 -0.61 20.25
CA TRP A 29 19.44 0.78 19.83
C TRP A 29 19.13 1.72 21.01
N PRO A 30 20.11 2.53 21.48
CA PRO A 30 19.88 3.47 22.57
C PRO A 30 18.99 4.62 22.13
N ILE A 31 18.06 4.94 23.03
CA ILE A 31 17.33 6.18 23.29
C ILE A 31 17.75 7.42 22.47
N LEU A 32 17.33 7.51 21.21
CA LEU A 32 17.09 8.77 20.48
C LEU A 32 16.02 8.51 19.43
N MET A 33 14.77 8.32 19.87
CA MET A 33 13.61 8.29 18.97
C MET A 33 12.70 9.50 19.20
N GLU A 34 13.27 10.62 19.63
CA GLU A 34 12.63 11.94 19.63
C GLU A 34 12.74 12.65 18.26
N ALA A 35 12.95 11.90 17.17
CA ALA A 35 13.17 12.50 15.85
C ALA A 35 12.42 11.78 14.71
N SER A 36 11.29 11.12 14.94
CA SER A 36 10.42 10.82 13.81
C SER A 36 9.65 12.10 13.45
N SER A 37 10.18 12.91 12.53
CA SER A 37 9.44 13.97 11.83
C SER A 37 8.30 13.44 10.95
N HIS A 38 7.92 12.17 11.15
CA HIS A 38 6.95 11.44 10.35
C HIS A 38 5.63 11.39 11.11
N TYR A 39 4.54 11.65 10.40
CA TYR A 39 3.20 11.58 10.97
C TYR A 39 2.75 10.12 10.97
N GLY A 40 2.72 9.50 12.15
CA GLY A 40 2.17 8.16 12.34
C GLY A 40 0.65 8.16 12.24
N VAL A 41 0.08 7.12 11.65
CA VAL A 41 -1.36 6.89 11.59
C VAL A 41 -1.69 5.46 12.00
N ASP A 42 -2.80 5.28 12.68
CA ASP A 42 -3.33 3.96 12.99
C ASP A 42 -4.14 3.46 11.78
N VAL A 43 -3.86 2.21 11.37
CA VAL A 43 -4.53 1.57 10.24
C VAL A 43 -5.36 0.41 10.77
N GLU A 44 -6.65 0.43 10.49
CA GLU A 44 -7.57 -0.61 10.96
C GLU A 44 -7.61 -1.82 10.02
N GLY A 45 -7.29 -1.61 8.75
CA GLY A 45 -7.27 -2.64 7.74
C GLY A 45 -7.10 -2.08 6.34
N ILE A 46 -7.08 -2.98 5.37
CA ILE A 46 -7.10 -2.66 3.94
C ILE A 46 -8.39 -3.22 3.37
N GLU A 47 -9.10 -2.43 2.57
CA GLU A 47 -10.33 -2.84 1.90
C GLU A 47 -10.13 -2.76 0.38
N ILE A 48 -10.56 -3.80 -0.34
CA ILE A 48 -10.61 -3.82 -1.80
C ILE A 48 -12.04 -4.16 -2.23
N ASN A 49 -12.66 -3.29 -3.04
CA ASN A 49 -14.02 -3.48 -3.55
C ASN A 49 -15.09 -3.75 -2.46
N GLY A 50 -15.05 -3.06 -1.31
CA GLY A 50 -16.02 -3.30 -0.23
C GLY A 50 -15.67 -4.48 0.68
N GLN A 51 -14.57 -5.19 0.41
CA GLN A 51 -14.16 -6.36 1.18
C GLN A 51 -12.88 -6.06 1.97
N VAL A 52 -13.00 -6.07 3.29
CA VAL A 52 -11.85 -5.98 4.20
C VAL A 52 -10.99 -7.22 4.04
N LEU A 53 -9.69 -7.01 3.82
CA LEU A 53 -8.74 -8.08 3.65
C LEU A 53 -8.48 -8.79 4.98
N PRO A 54 -8.32 -10.13 5.00
CA PRO A 54 -8.03 -10.89 6.20
C PRO A 54 -6.54 -10.77 6.58
N ILE A 55 -6.13 -9.57 6.99
CA ILE A 55 -4.79 -9.25 7.50
C ILE A 55 -4.86 -9.20 9.02
N ASP A 56 -3.90 -9.82 9.72
CA ASP A 56 -3.86 -9.75 11.19
C ASP A 56 -3.74 -8.27 11.60
N PRO A 57 -4.66 -7.71 12.41
CA PRO A 57 -4.59 -6.31 12.83
C PRO A 57 -3.27 -5.91 13.50
N LYS A 58 -2.53 -6.87 14.07
CA LYS A 58 -1.18 -6.64 14.64
C LYS A 58 -0.14 -6.22 13.61
N VAL A 59 -0.38 -6.48 12.32
CA VAL A 59 0.46 -6.02 11.20
C VAL A 59 0.45 -4.49 11.15
N PHE A 60 -0.67 -3.86 11.48
CA PHE A 60 -0.85 -2.40 11.47
C PHE A 60 -0.56 -1.72 12.81
N LYS A 61 -0.39 -2.49 13.88
CA LYS A 61 -0.27 -1.93 15.23
C LYS A 61 1.03 -1.13 15.38
N SER A 62 0.86 0.16 15.65
CA SER A 62 1.94 1.08 15.97
C SER A 62 2.75 0.61 17.19
N SER A 63 4.08 0.62 17.05
CA SER A 63 5.08 0.29 18.05
C SER A 63 6.37 1.06 17.73
N ARG A 64 7.43 0.85 18.52
CA ARG A 64 8.73 1.50 18.29
C ARG A 64 9.36 1.12 16.93
N TYR A 65 9.04 -0.05 16.40
CA TYR A 65 9.69 -0.65 15.24
C TYR A 65 8.72 -1.00 14.11
N ARG A 66 7.44 -0.74 14.33
CA ARG A 66 6.37 -1.10 13.43
C ARG A 66 5.29 -0.06 13.46
N GLY A 67 4.72 0.26 12.33
CA GLY A 67 3.62 1.21 12.26
C GLY A 67 3.49 1.72 10.85
N ALA A 68 2.61 2.68 10.69
CA ALA A 68 2.25 3.20 9.40
C ALA A 68 2.49 4.72 9.42
N ILE A 69 3.30 5.20 8.47
CA ILE A 69 3.67 6.62 8.39
C ILE A 69 3.04 7.26 7.17
N PHE A 70 2.72 8.55 7.30
CA PHE A 70 2.38 9.43 6.21
C PHE A 70 3.65 10.18 5.78
N ASP A 71 4.08 9.98 4.54
CA ASP A 71 5.28 10.60 3.96
C ASP A 71 5.00 11.17 2.57
N SER A 72 5.50 12.38 2.31
CA SER A 72 5.44 13.04 0.99
C SER A 72 6.69 12.80 0.13
N GLY A 73 7.76 12.24 0.71
CA GLY A 73 9.01 11.94 0.01
C GLY A 73 8.98 10.69 -0.87
N SER A 74 7.95 9.85 -0.72
CA SER A 74 7.84 8.55 -1.39
C SER A 74 6.86 8.57 -2.57
N THR A 75 7.28 8.01 -3.71
CA THR A 75 6.44 7.90 -4.93
C THR A 75 5.38 6.79 -4.82
N PHE A 76 5.70 5.73 -4.07
CA PHE A 76 4.89 4.51 -3.92
C PHE A 76 4.56 4.23 -2.45
N VAL A 77 3.47 3.48 -2.25
CA VAL A 77 3.15 2.85 -0.96
C VAL A 77 4.12 1.70 -0.75
N SER A 78 4.73 1.64 0.42
CA SER A 78 5.47 0.46 0.84
C SER A 78 4.66 -0.29 1.89
N LEU A 79 4.29 -1.53 1.57
CA LEU A 79 3.67 -2.46 2.52
C LEU A 79 4.71 -3.50 2.92
N ILE A 80 4.75 -3.87 4.20
CA ILE A 80 5.47 -5.07 4.63
C ILE A 80 4.82 -6.32 4.05
N ASP A 81 5.58 -7.41 3.88
CA ASP A 81 5.11 -8.63 3.23
C ASP A 81 3.79 -9.17 3.81
N ASP A 82 3.63 -9.12 5.13
CA ASP A 82 2.42 -9.54 5.85
C ASP A 82 1.15 -8.79 5.40
N ALA A 83 1.29 -7.54 4.93
CA ALA A 83 0.21 -6.76 4.33
C ALA A 83 0.21 -6.83 2.80
N TYR A 84 1.41 -6.87 2.18
CA TYR A 84 1.57 -6.83 0.74
C TYR A 84 1.05 -8.09 0.04
N VAL A 85 1.40 -9.27 0.54
CA VAL A 85 1.01 -10.55 -0.06
C VAL A 85 -0.52 -10.73 -0.14
N PRO A 86 -1.29 -10.53 0.95
CA PRO A 86 -2.76 -10.61 0.87
C PRO A 86 -3.35 -9.48 0.01
N PHE A 87 -2.76 -8.28 0.02
CA PHE A 87 -3.16 -7.18 -0.86
C PHE A 87 -2.99 -7.55 -2.33
N ALA A 88 -1.78 -7.93 -2.75
CA ALA A 88 -1.46 -8.27 -4.13
C ALA A 88 -2.29 -9.44 -4.64
N ARG A 89 -2.55 -10.46 -3.81
CA ARG A 89 -3.43 -11.58 -4.16
C ARG A 89 -4.86 -11.11 -4.46
N ASN A 90 -5.41 -10.23 -3.63
CA ASN A 90 -6.78 -9.73 -3.83
C ASN A 90 -6.88 -8.78 -5.01
N VAL A 91 -5.88 -7.91 -5.24
CA VAL A 91 -5.80 -7.10 -6.45
C VAL A 91 -5.76 -7.99 -7.70
N LYS A 92 -4.91 -9.03 -7.71
CA LYS A 92 -4.83 -10.01 -8.80
C LYS A 92 -6.18 -10.69 -9.06
N SER A 93 -6.92 -11.04 -8.00
CA SER A 93 -8.26 -11.60 -8.13
C SER A 93 -9.27 -10.58 -8.66
N ALA A 94 -9.23 -9.33 -8.19
CA ALA A 94 -10.16 -8.28 -8.62
C ALA A 94 -9.94 -7.87 -10.09
N LEU A 95 -8.70 -7.94 -10.56
CA LEU A 95 -8.28 -7.58 -11.90
C LEU A 95 -8.08 -8.79 -12.81
N SER A 96 -8.61 -9.97 -12.45
CA SER A 96 -8.46 -11.20 -13.25
C SER A 96 -9.05 -11.12 -14.66
N HIS A 97 -9.85 -10.09 -14.93
CA HIS A 97 -10.44 -9.80 -16.24
C HIS A 97 -9.52 -8.98 -17.15
N LEU A 98 -8.40 -8.47 -16.64
CA LEU A 98 -7.40 -7.71 -17.39
C LEU A 98 -6.19 -8.60 -17.74
N VAL A 99 -5.48 -8.22 -18.80
CA VAL A 99 -4.25 -8.90 -19.22
C VAL A 99 -3.09 -8.40 -18.34
N PRO A 100 -2.40 -9.27 -17.59
CA PRO A 100 -1.23 -8.87 -16.80
C PRO A 100 -0.03 -8.57 -17.70
N VAL A 101 0.79 -7.61 -17.31
CA VAL A 101 2.04 -7.22 -17.99
C VAL A 101 3.21 -7.47 -17.03
N SER A 102 4.19 -8.27 -17.45
CA SER A 102 5.33 -8.68 -16.60
C SER A 102 6.59 -7.83 -16.78
N ASP A 103 6.66 -7.02 -17.83
CA ASP A 103 7.91 -6.37 -18.27
C ASP A 103 8.07 -4.95 -17.69
N LEU A 104 7.20 -4.56 -16.77
CA LEU A 104 7.22 -3.26 -16.09
C LEU A 104 7.74 -3.41 -14.66
N GLU A 105 8.27 -2.34 -14.10
CA GLU A 105 8.68 -2.30 -12.70
C GLU A 105 7.44 -2.40 -11.78
N GLY A 106 7.37 -3.49 -11.01
CA GLY A 106 6.23 -3.84 -10.14
C GLY A 106 5.57 -5.16 -10.55
N ASP A 107 4.72 -5.72 -9.68
CA ASP A 107 4.10 -7.05 -9.84
C ASP A 107 2.55 -7.02 -9.98
N LEU A 108 1.99 -5.82 -10.15
CA LEU A 108 0.56 -5.55 -10.32
C LEU A 108 0.30 -4.63 -11.54
N CYS A 109 0.88 -4.98 -12.69
CA CYS A 109 0.71 -4.24 -13.94
C CYS A 109 -0.28 -4.95 -14.87
N TYR A 110 -1.16 -4.18 -15.51
CA TYR A 110 -2.22 -4.68 -16.38
C TYR A 110 -2.40 -3.79 -17.60
N GLU A 111 -2.78 -4.36 -18.74
CA GLU A 111 -3.14 -3.59 -19.92
C GLU A 111 -4.37 -2.72 -19.63
N SER A 112 -4.26 -1.43 -19.90
CA SER A 112 -5.42 -0.54 -19.83
C SER A 112 -6.36 -0.89 -20.99
N SER A 113 -7.64 -1.19 -20.71
CA SER A 113 -8.61 -1.41 -21.78
C SER A 113 -8.82 -0.11 -22.57
N THR A 114 -8.07 0.07 -23.66
CA THR A 114 -8.46 1.05 -24.66
C THR A 114 -9.50 0.36 -25.51
N ARG A 115 -10.79 0.61 -25.26
CA ARG A 115 -11.79 0.38 -26.29
C ARG A 115 -11.48 1.33 -27.43
N ALA A 116 -10.62 0.90 -28.35
CA ALA A 116 -10.57 1.43 -29.69
C ALA A 116 -11.83 0.89 -30.40
N GLY A 117 -12.81 1.76 -30.63
CA GLY A 117 -13.97 1.49 -31.48
C GLY A 117 -15.21 0.97 -30.75
N LEU A 118 -16.12 1.89 -30.44
CA LEU A 118 -17.52 1.90 -30.91
C LEU A 118 -17.96 3.35 -30.99
#